data_AF-A0A6M8VYV2-F1
#
_entry.id   AF-A0A6M8VYV2-F1
#
_cell.length_a   1.000
_cell.length_b   1.000
_cell.length_c   1.000
_cell.angle_alpha   90.00
_cell.angle_beta   90.00
_cell.angle_gamma   90.00
#
_symmetry.space_group_name_H-M   'P 1'
#
loop_
_entity.id
_entity.type
_entity.pdbx_description
1 polymer ?
#
loop_
_entity_poly.entity_id
_entity_poly.type
_entity_poly.pdbx_seq_one_letter_code
_entity_poly.pdbx_strand_id
1 'polypeptide(L)' 'MSVTLSCGVAEPVPGDKIDDIFANAERAMKEAQAEGGNQVMEWKEKSALQQYAEDAAMFD' A
#
# COMPACT_ATOMS: atom_id res chain seq x y z
N MET A 1 -12.98 -4.98 27.34
CA MET A 1 -11.93 -5.32 26.36
C MET A 1 -12.39 -4.78 25.02
N SER A 2 -11.64 -3.87 24.39
CA SER A 2 -11.98 -3.30 23.08
C SER A 2 -11.21 -4.04 22.00
N VAL A 3 -11.89 -4.38 20.90
CA VAL A 3 -11.25 -4.99 19.72
C VAL A 3 -10.96 -3.89 18.73
N THR A 4 -9.76 -3.91 18.16
CA THR A 4 -9.31 -3.02 17.10
C THR A 4 -8.96 -3.80 15.84
N LEU A 5 -8.82 -3.08 14.73
CA LEU A 5 -8.65 -3.63 13.38
C LEU A 5 -7.52 -2.88 12.69
N SER A 6 -6.67 -3.60 11.97
CA SER A 6 -5.73 -3.02 11.02
C SER A 6 -6.21 -3.28 9.59
N CYS A 7 -6.28 -2.25 8.76
CA CYS A 7 -6.73 -2.35 7.38
C CYS A 7 -5.62 -1.98 6.41
N GLY A 8 -5.59 -2.67 5.28
CA GLY A 8 -4.85 -2.24 4.09
C GLY A 8 -5.82 -1.87 2.99
N VAL A 9 -5.57 -0.77 2.31
CA VAL A 9 -6.35 -0.28 1.17
C VAL A 9 -5.43 -0.24 -0.04
N ALA A 10 -5.89 -0.70 -1.19
CA ALA A 10 -5.17 -0.57 -2.46
C ALA A 10 -6.09 0.07 -3.49
N GLU A 11 -5.57 1.07 -4.22
CA GLU A 11 -6.29 1.69 -5.33
C GLU A 11 -6.12 0.85 -6.59
N PRO A 12 -7.21 0.41 -7.26
CA PRO A 12 -7.11 -0.32 -8.51
C PRO A 12 -6.74 0.59 -9.67
N VAL A 13 -5.78 0.17 -10.49
CA VAL A 13 -5.31 0.87 -11.69
C VAL A 13 -5.84 0.15 -12.95
N PRO A 14 -6.16 0.87 -14.05
CA PRO A 14 -6.60 0.24 -15.29
C PRO A 14 -5.57 -0.77 -15.83
N GLY A 15 -5.99 -2.04 -15.91
CA GLY A 15 -5.14 -3.15 -16.37
C GLY A 15 -4.75 -4.12 -15.25
N ASP A 16 -5.01 -3.77 -13.99
CA ASP A 16 -4.71 -4.62 -12.85
C ASP A 16 -5.51 -5.92 -12.86
N LYS A 17 -4.86 -6.98 -12.36
CA LYS A 17 -5.56 -8.20 -11.99
C LYS A 17 -6.04 -8.08 -10.56
N ILE A 18 -7.21 -8.69 -10.32
CA ILE A 18 -7.82 -8.74 -8.99
C ILE A 18 -6.84 -9.31 -7.94
N ASP A 19 -6.07 -10.33 -8.30
CA ASP A 19 -5.08 -10.94 -7.41
C ASP A 19 -3.96 -9.95 -7.00
N ASP A 20 -3.53 -9.09 -7.92
CA ASP A 20 -2.50 -8.08 -7.67
C ASP A 20 -3.03 -6.98 -6.72
N ILE A 21 -4.29 -6.56 -6.91
CA ILE A 21 -4.97 -5.60 -6.02
C ILE A 21 -5.09 -6.17 -4.60
N PHE A 22 -5.49 -7.44 -4.47
CA PHE A 22 -5.57 -8.08 -3.15
C PHE A 22 -4.20 -8.25 -2.50
N ALA A 23 -3.17 -8.63 -3.26
CA ALA A 23 -1.81 -8.74 -2.75
C ALA A 23 -1.28 -7.39 -2.24
N ASN A 24 -1.58 -6.30 -2.96
CA ASN A 24 -1.24 -4.94 -2.57
C ASN A 24 -1.97 -4.49 -1.29
N ALA A 25 -3.27 -4.76 -1.17
CA ALA A 25 -4.02 -4.47 0.04
C ALA A 25 -3.54 -5.31 1.24
N GLU A 26 -3.18 -6.58 1.03
CA GLU A 26 -2.62 -7.44 2.07
C GLU A 26 -1.26 -6.92 2.56
N ARG A 27 -0.41 -6.42 1.65
CA ARG A 27 0.87 -5.80 2.01
C ARG A 27 0.68 -4.58 2.92
N ALA A 28 -0.21 -3.65 2.55
CA ALA A 28 -0.53 -2.49 3.38
C ALA A 28 -1.07 -2.92 4.76
N MET A 29 -1.94 -3.94 4.81
CA MET A 29 -2.48 -4.45 6.08
C MET A 29 -1.38 -5.05 6.98
N LYS A 30 -0.43 -5.79 6.40
CA LYS A 30 0.72 -6.34 7.13
C LYS A 30 1.63 -5.23 7.66
N GLU A 31 1.84 -4.17 6.90
CA GLU A 31 2.58 -2.99 7.34
C GLU A 31 1.89 -2.28 8.51
N ALA A 32 0.57 -2.10 8.40
CA ALA A 32 -0.25 -1.55 9.49
C ALA A 32 -0.11 -2.35 10.79
N GLN A 33 -0.05 -3.68 10.68
CA GLN A 33 0.17 -4.58 11.82
C GLN A 33 1.59 -4.49 12.38
N ALA A 34 2.61 -4.40 11.51
CA ALA A 34 4.01 -4.32 11.92
C ALA A 34 4.31 -3.04 12.72
N GLU A 35 3.61 -1.95 12.43
CA GLU A 35 3.75 -0.65 13.10
C GLU A 35 2.96 -0.50 14.42
N GLY A 36 2.30 -1.56 14.90
CA GLY A 36 1.58 -1.56 16.18
C GLY A 36 0.06 -1.71 16.06
N GLY A 37 -0.46 -1.81 14.83
CA GLY A 37 -1.86 -2.10 14.55
C GLY A 37 -2.84 -0.97 14.86
N ASN A 38 -4.14 -1.27 14.80
CA ASN A 38 -5.22 -0.29 14.99
C ASN A 38 -5.11 0.93 14.05
N GLN A 39 -4.76 0.69 12.80
CA GLN A 39 -4.59 1.75 11.80
C GLN A 39 -4.93 1.27 10.39
N VAL A 40 -5.09 2.24 9.50
CA VAL A 40 -5.34 2.02 8.08
C VAL A 40 -4.11 2.45 7.30
N MET A 41 -3.59 1.54 6.48
CA MET A 41 -2.50 1.80 5.55
C MET A 41 -3.01 1.79 4.12
N GLU A 42 -2.47 2.67 3.30
CA GLU A 42 -2.82 2.79 1.89
C GLU A 42 -1.62 2.39 1.02
N TRP A 43 -1.81 1.37 0.20
CA TRP A 43 -0.91 1.02 -0.88
C TRP A 43 -1.22 1.88 -2.10
N LYS A 44 -0.31 2.81 -2.40
CA LYS A 44 -0.34 3.58 -3.64
C LYS A 44 0.58 2.93 -4.65
N GLU A 45 0.00 2.33 -5.68
CA GLU A 45 0.78 1.91 -6.82
C GLU A 45 1.36 3.15 -7.51
N LYS A 46 2.68 3.27 -7.48
CA LYS A 46 3.37 4.37 -8.13
C LYS A 46 3.47 4.01 -9.60
N SER A 47 2.93 4.86 -10.47
CA SER A 47 3.16 4.72 -11.90
C SER A 47 4.67 4.71 -12.20
N ALA A 48 5.09 4.09 -13.31
CA ALA A 48 6.51 4.06 -13.69
C ALA A 48 7.15 5.46 -13.76
N LEU A 49 6.36 6.49 -14.11
CA LEU A 49 6.78 7.90 -14.08
C LEU A 49 6.99 8.45 -12.66
N GLN A 50 6.16 8.05 -11.70
CA GLN A 50 6.31 8.43 -10.29
C GLN A 50 7.49 7.71 -9.64
N GLN A 51 7.71 6.44 -9.95
CA GLN A 51 8.94 5.73 -9.53
C GLN A 51 10.19 6.44 -10.07
N TYR A 52 10.21 6.79 -11.37
CA TYR A 52 11.33 7.52 -11.95
C TYR A 52 11.56 8.89 -11.29
N ALA A 53 10.50 9.62 -10.97
CA ALA A 53 10.59 10.94 -10.35
C ALA A 53 11.11 10.90 -8.91
N GLU A 54 10.72 9.88 -8.14
CA GLU A 54 11.22 9.70 -6.77
C GLU A 54 12.65 9.16 -6.73
N ASP A 55 13.00 8.23 -7.63
CA ASP A 55 14.38 7.76 -7.77
C ASP A 55 15.29 8.94 -8.13
N ALA A 56 14.90 9.76 -9.11
CA ALA A 56 15.65 10.97 -9.48
C ALA A 56 15.82 11.96 -8.32
N ALA A 57 14.86 12.04 -7.39
CA ALA A 57 14.93 12.91 -6.22
C ALA A 57 15.81 12.35 -5.08
N MET A 58 16.16 11.06 -5.08
CA MET A 58 17.11 10.47 -4.12
C MET A 58 18.58 10.59 -4.54
N PHE A 59 18.85 10.93 -5.80
CA PHE A 59 20.20 11.09 -6.35
C PHE A 59 20.67 12.56 -6.43
N ASP A 60 19.90 13.49 -5.88
CA ASP A 60 20.24 14.91 -5.69
C ASP A 60 20.49 15.19 -4.19
#